data_AF-A0A662X8B9-F1
#
_entry.id   AF-A0A662X8B9-F1
#
_cell.length_a   1.000
_cell.length_b   1.000
_cell.length_c   1.000
_cell.angle_alpha   90.00
_cell.angle_beta   90.00
_cell.angle_gamma   90.00
#
_symmetry.space_group_name_H-M   'P 1'
#
loop_
_entity.id
_entity.type
_entity.pdbx_description
1 polymer ?
#
loop_
_entity_poly.entity_id
_entity_poly.type
_entity_poly.pdbx_seq_one_letter_code
_entity_poly.pdbx_strand_id
1 'polypeptide(L)'
;MDPHHKRKQPPAKIESDGEGSPAAKVLEAEDHVLPVGIATDRGGKSNQEVRSYDPSALAAAAQRSQGRSFSMEDGSTCLVAMVRDGILHVGNVGDSRAVLSTRKGNAIAMSEDQKPNRKDERQRLEAKGAFITGKPDFMYRMWPLKKMLDVPRVNGSLAVSRSIGDLSLKPWISCDPEIKTHKITKGDQFLILASDGLWDVVTSKAAAQLASTFTDPQEVAEALVALALARHTFDNVTVVVINLESYARSTSRTDVLENSD
;
A
#
# COMPACT_ATOMS: atom_id res chain seq x y z
N MET A 1 13.71 -30.07 79.27
CA MET A 1 14.28 -30.93 78.22
C MET A 1 13.24 -31.01 77.12
N ASP A 2 13.61 -30.54 75.92
CA ASP A 2 12.91 -30.66 74.62
C ASP A 2 12.72 -32.16 74.25
N PRO A 3 12.06 -32.59 73.14
CA PRO A 3 11.35 -31.82 72.10
C PRO A 3 10.04 -32.43 71.57
N HIS A 4 9.31 -31.64 70.78
CA HIS A 4 8.83 -31.96 69.41
C HIS A 4 7.50 -31.27 69.05
N HIS A 5 7.68 -30.04 68.52
CA HIS A 5 7.08 -29.52 67.28
C HIS A 5 5.62 -29.87 66.95
N LYS A 6 4.68 -28.98 67.33
CA LYS A 6 3.33 -28.91 66.75
C LYS A 6 3.36 -28.11 65.44
N ARG A 7 2.97 -28.73 64.31
CA ARG A 7 2.57 -28.02 63.08
C ARG A 7 1.03 -28.06 62.93
N LYS A 8 0.44 -26.88 62.81
CA LYS A 8 -0.99 -26.60 62.56
C LYS A 8 -1.31 -26.81 61.06
N GLN A 9 -2.46 -27.40 60.72
CA GLN A 9 -3.13 -27.18 59.42
C GLN A 9 -3.85 -25.83 59.43
N PRO A 10 -3.95 -25.11 58.28
CA PRO A 10 -5.21 -25.10 57.50
C PRO A 10 -4.97 -24.79 55.98
N PRO A 11 -5.97 -24.40 55.17
CA PRO A 11 -7.11 -25.17 54.65
C PRO A 11 -7.12 -25.24 53.09
N ALA A 12 -8.16 -25.89 52.54
CA ALA A 12 -8.44 -26.06 51.11
C ALA A 12 -8.34 -24.77 50.25
N LYS A 13 -7.79 -24.91 49.04
CA LYS A 13 -7.93 -23.90 47.97
C LYS A 13 -8.81 -24.43 46.85
N ILE A 14 -9.79 -23.59 46.55
CA ILE A 14 -10.87 -23.67 45.57
C ILE A 14 -10.29 -23.56 44.16
N GLU A 15 -10.85 -24.32 43.22
CA GLU A 15 -10.66 -24.19 41.78
C GLU A 15 -11.04 -22.77 41.31
N SER A 16 -10.20 -22.18 40.45
CA SER A 16 -10.64 -21.13 39.55
C SER A 16 -10.03 -21.40 38.19
N ASP A 17 -10.89 -21.81 37.26
CA ASP A 17 -10.62 -21.89 35.84
C ASP A 17 -10.12 -20.54 35.33
N GLY A 18 -8.84 -20.51 34.98
CA GLY A 18 -8.23 -19.43 34.21
C GLY A 18 -7.89 -19.98 32.84
N GLU A 19 -8.80 -19.79 31.89
CA GLU A 19 -8.56 -20.01 30.47
C GLU A 19 -7.22 -19.37 30.06
N GLY A 20 -6.24 -20.23 29.78
CA GLY A 20 -4.99 -19.80 29.16
C GLY A 20 -5.32 -19.23 27.78
N SER A 21 -5.20 -17.90 27.65
CA SER A 21 -5.14 -17.22 26.36
C SER A 21 -4.20 -18.00 25.44
N PRO A 22 -4.66 -18.51 24.27
CA PRO A 22 -3.79 -19.27 23.40
C PRO A 22 -2.67 -18.35 22.94
N ALA A 23 -1.44 -18.71 23.32
CA ALA A 23 -0.23 -18.05 22.88
C ALA A 23 -0.28 -17.90 21.36
N ALA A 24 -0.20 -16.66 20.88
CA ALA A 24 -0.03 -16.36 19.48
C ALA A 24 1.19 -17.15 19.00
N LYS A 25 0.97 -18.19 18.19
CA LYS A 25 2.04 -18.84 17.45
C LYS A 25 2.59 -17.78 16.51
N VAL A 26 3.76 -17.26 16.85
CA VAL A 26 4.63 -16.59 15.89
C VAL A 26 4.92 -17.65 14.84
N LEU A 27 4.26 -17.53 13.68
CA LEU A 27 4.65 -18.26 12.49
C LEU A 27 6.01 -17.72 12.11
N GLU A 28 7.06 -18.46 12.44
CA GLU A 28 8.41 -18.20 11.93
C GLU A 28 8.33 -18.27 10.41
N ALA A 29 8.54 -17.11 9.77
CA ALA A 29 8.63 -17.02 8.33
C ALA A 29 9.90 -17.75 7.91
N GLU A 30 9.77 -18.96 7.37
CA GLU A 30 10.84 -19.59 6.62
C GLU A 30 11.32 -18.63 5.51
N ASP A 31 12.63 -18.67 5.20
CA ASP A 31 13.35 -17.82 4.23
C ASP A 31 12.82 -17.93 2.79
N HIS A 32 11.55 -17.57 2.57
CA HIS A 32 10.99 -17.35 1.25
C HIS A 32 11.45 -15.99 0.79
N VAL A 33 12.33 -15.98 -0.22
CA VAL A 33 12.56 -14.79 -1.06
C VAL A 33 11.18 -14.27 -1.45
N LEU A 34 10.80 -13.12 -0.90
CA LEU A 34 9.47 -12.57 -1.14
C LEU A 34 9.35 -12.35 -2.65
N PRO A 35 8.21 -12.66 -3.28
CA PRO A 35 7.97 -12.38 -4.70
C PRO A 35 7.77 -10.86 -4.90
N VAL A 36 8.57 -10.03 -4.24
CA VAL A 36 8.41 -8.59 -4.11
C VAL A 36 9.75 -7.91 -4.37
N GLY A 37 9.77 -6.98 -5.31
CA GLY A 37 10.87 -6.05 -5.54
C GLY A 37 10.51 -4.67 -5.04
N ILE A 38 11.48 -3.95 -4.48
CA ILE A 38 11.31 -2.59 -3.97
C ILE A 38 12.47 -1.72 -4.43
N ALA A 39 12.16 -0.55 -4.99
CA ALA A 39 13.15 0.47 -5.33
C ALA A 39 12.64 1.85 -4.93
N THR A 40 13.54 2.69 -4.44
CA THR A 40 13.19 4.04 -3.97
C THR A 40 14.26 5.05 -4.35
N ASP A 41 13.85 6.23 -4.82
CA ASP A 41 14.73 7.40 -4.88
C ASP A 41 14.20 8.52 -3.97
N ARG A 42 15.10 9.06 -3.14
CA ARG A 42 14.83 10.20 -2.25
C ARG A 42 15.73 11.40 -2.58
N GLY A 43 15.96 11.67 -3.87
CA GLY A 43 16.83 12.77 -4.31
C GLY A 43 18.31 12.52 -4.01
N GLY A 44 18.82 11.32 -4.32
CA GLY A 44 20.26 11.03 -4.26
C GLY A 44 20.77 10.27 -3.02
N LYS A 45 19.88 9.65 -2.23
CA LYS A 45 20.28 8.67 -1.19
C LYS A 45 19.99 7.26 -1.71
N SER A 46 20.99 6.39 -1.63
CA SER A 46 21.02 5.06 -2.26
C SER A 46 19.83 4.16 -1.90
N ASN A 47 19.42 3.32 -2.85
CA ASN A 47 18.50 2.20 -2.67
C ASN A 47 18.87 1.40 -1.42
N GLN A 48 17.93 1.24 -0.48
CA GLN A 48 18.00 0.17 0.50
C GLN A 48 17.28 -1.03 -0.08
N GLU A 49 18.02 -2.10 -0.30
CA GLU A 49 17.46 -3.39 -0.70
C GLU A 49 16.74 -3.99 0.52
N VAL A 50 15.41 -3.92 0.53
CA VAL A 50 14.61 -4.51 1.62
C VAL A 50 14.37 -5.98 1.29
N ARG A 51 15.33 -6.83 1.69
CA ARG A 51 15.31 -8.29 1.42
C ARG A 51 14.48 -9.10 2.41
N SER A 52 14.09 -8.52 3.55
CA SER A 52 13.29 -9.21 4.57
C SER A 52 12.46 -8.24 5.41
N TYR A 53 11.38 -8.76 6.00
CA TYR A 53 10.62 -8.05 7.03
C TYR A 53 11.49 -7.93 8.29
N ASP A 54 11.88 -6.72 8.65
CA ASP A 54 12.63 -6.42 9.87
C ASP A 54 11.70 -5.75 10.91
N PRO A 55 11.24 -6.47 11.94
CA PRO A 55 10.43 -5.91 13.02
C PRO A 55 11.14 -4.76 13.75
N SER A 56 12.48 -4.75 13.76
CA SER A 56 13.26 -3.69 14.40
C SER A 56 13.17 -2.36 13.65
N ALA A 57 12.97 -2.39 12.33
CA ALA A 57 12.74 -1.19 11.53
C ALA A 57 11.41 -0.51 11.89
N LEU A 58 10.37 -1.31 12.14
CA LEU A 58 9.08 -0.81 12.61
C LEU A 58 9.17 -0.24 14.04
N ALA A 59 9.88 -0.94 14.94
CA ALA A 59 10.13 -0.46 16.30
C ALA A 59 10.96 0.84 16.30
N ALA A 60 11.98 0.95 15.45
CA ALA A 60 12.79 2.15 15.29
C ALA A 60 11.97 3.33 14.70
N ALA A 61 11.07 3.05 13.75
CA ALA A 61 10.13 4.06 13.25
C ALA A 61 9.18 4.55 14.35
N ALA A 62 8.64 3.63 15.16
CA ALA A 62 7.80 3.96 16.30
C ALA A 62 8.55 4.79 17.35
N GLN A 63 9.78 4.43 17.72
CA GLN A 63 10.62 5.21 18.62
C GLN A 63 10.91 6.62 18.09
N ARG A 64 11.19 6.76 16.78
CA ARG A 64 11.38 8.08 16.13
C ARG A 64 10.13 8.96 16.15
N SER A 65 8.95 8.37 16.32
CA SER A 65 7.68 9.10 16.42
C SER A 65 7.32 9.50 17.86
N GLN A 66 7.92 8.86 18.87
CA GLN A 66 7.64 9.18 20.26
C GLN A 66 8.08 10.63 20.58
N GLY A 67 7.15 11.42 21.11
CA GLY A 67 7.39 12.82 21.49
C GLY A 67 7.29 13.84 20.35
N ARG A 68 6.96 13.43 19.12
CA ARG A 68 6.59 14.40 18.06
C ARG A 68 5.13 14.80 18.25
N SER A 69 4.86 16.10 18.32
CA SER A 69 3.48 16.57 18.13
C SER A 69 3.12 16.32 16.67
N PHE A 70 2.07 15.53 16.40
CA PHE A 70 1.51 15.45 15.06
C PHE A 70 1.00 16.84 14.69
N SER A 71 1.55 17.43 13.63
CA SER A 71 0.97 18.67 13.09
C SER A 71 -0.43 18.33 12.59
N MET A 72 -1.38 19.25 12.76
CA MET A 72 -2.71 19.09 12.16
C MET A 72 -2.64 19.08 10.62
N GLU A 73 -1.52 19.50 10.05
CA GLU A 73 -1.25 19.54 8.62
C GLU A 73 -0.47 18.31 8.11
N ASP A 74 -0.04 17.41 9.00
CA ASP A 74 0.68 16.21 8.56
C ASP A 74 -0.31 15.17 8.02
N GLY A 75 -0.02 14.63 6.85
CA GLY A 75 -0.83 13.61 6.21
C GLY A 75 -0.03 12.69 5.29
N SER A 76 -0.67 11.62 4.86
CA SER A 76 -0.08 10.65 3.94
C SER A 76 -1.14 9.97 3.08
N THR A 77 -0.72 9.57 1.88
CA THR A 77 -1.49 8.64 1.06
C THR A 77 -1.31 7.22 1.59
N CYS A 78 -2.22 6.33 1.23
CA CYS A 78 -2.15 4.93 1.61
C CYS A 78 -2.64 4.06 0.46
N LEU A 79 -1.76 3.20 -0.02
CA LEU A 79 -2.06 2.21 -1.04
C LEU A 79 -1.69 0.84 -0.48
N VAL A 80 -2.67 -0.05 -0.39
CA VAL A 80 -2.50 -1.39 0.20
C VAL A 80 -2.95 -2.43 -0.82
N ALA A 81 -2.19 -3.52 -0.92
CA ALA A 81 -2.57 -4.71 -1.65
C ALA A 81 -2.59 -5.92 -0.71
N MET A 82 -3.63 -6.75 -0.82
CA MET A 82 -3.77 -8.00 -0.09
C MET A 82 -4.17 -9.09 -1.07
N VAL A 83 -3.44 -10.21 -1.04
CA VAL A 83 -3.81 -11.40 -1.81
C VAL A 83 -4.31 -12.46 -0.86
N ARG A 84 -5.53 -12.96 -1.11
CA ARG A 84 -6.12 -14.05 -0.35
C ARG A 84 -6.88 -14.96 -1.30
N ASP A 85 -6.65 -16.26 -1.20
CA ASP A 85 -7.40 -17.27 -1.96
C ASP A 85 -7.39 -17.06 -3.49
N GLY A 86 -6.28 -16.52 -4.03
CA GLY A 86 -6.14 -16.19 -5.45
C GLY A 86 -6.91 -14.93 -5.88
N ILE A 87 -7.42 -14.14 -4.92
CA ILE A 87 -8.10 -12.87 -5.13
C ILE A 87 -7.18 -11.76 -4.63
N LEU A 88 -6.92 -10.80 -5.52
CA LEU A 88 -6.22 -9.56 -5.21
C LEU A 88 -7.22 -8.50 -4.77
N HIS A 89 -7.00 -7.89 -3.61
CA HIS A 89 -7.70 -6.72 -3.10
C HIS A 89 -6.73 -5.54 -3.06
N VAL A 90 -7.13 -4.40 -3.61
CA VAL A 90 -6.36 -3.15 -3.56
C VAL A 90 -7.23 -2.07 -2.92
N GLY A 91 -6.73 -1.42 -1.87
CA GLY A 91 -7.35 -0.27 -1.24
C GLY A 91 -6.50 0.99 -1.44
N ASN A 92 -7.11 2.10 -1.86
CA ASN A 92 -6.42 3.36 -2.11
C ASN A 92 -7.07 4.55 -1.37
N VAL A 93 -6.22 5.34 -0.72
CA VAL A 93 -6.48 6.68 -0.16
C VAL A 93 -5.40 7.63 -0.68
N GLY A 94 -5.72 8.53 -1.59
CA GLY A 94 -4.79 9.49 -2.20
C GLY A 94 -4.47 9.18 -3.67
N ASP A 95 -3.27 9.56 -4.11
CA ASP A 95 -2.82 9.53 -5.51
C ASP A 95 -1.60 8.64 -5.76
N SER A 96 -1.19 7.83 -4.77
CA SER A 96 -0.46 6.60 -5.05
C SER A 96 -1.34 5.68 -5.91
N ARG A 97 -0.73 4.93 -6.83
CA ARG A 97 -1.49 4.11 -7.79
C ARG A 97 -1.01 2.66 -7.85
N ALA A 98 -1.97 1.75 -7.95
CA ALA A 98 -1.75 0.34 -8.24
C ALA A 98 -2.14 0.02 -9.69
N VAL A 99 -1.25 -0.66 -10.40
CA VAL A 99 -1.45 -1.12 -11.78
C VAL A 99 -1.07 -2.59 -11.87
N LEU A 100 -2.00 -3.43 -12.33
CA LEU A 100 -1.69 -4.80 -12.69
C LEU A 100 -1.12 -4.81 -14.12
N SER A 101 0.03 -5.45 -14.27
CA SER A 101 0.69 -5.72 -15.54
C SER A 101 0.46 -7.16 -15.96
N THR A 102 -0.03 -7.35 -17.18
CA THR A 102 -0.14 -8.67 -17.80
C THR A 102 1.16 -9.04 -18.53
N ARG A 103 1.38 -10.33 -18.78
CA ARG A 103 2.52 -10.82 -19.58
C ARG A 103 2.61 -10.23 -21.00
N LYS A 104 1.49 -9.69 -21.50
CA LYS A 104 1.42 -9.03 -22.82
C LYS A 104 1.72 -7.52 -22.75
N GLY A 105 2.11 -7.00 -21.58
CA GLY A 105 2.36 -5.58 -21.35
C GLY A 105 1.10 -4.72 -21.27
N ASN A 106 -0.10 -5.32 -21.12
CA ASN A 106 -1.32 -4.56 -20.87
C ASN A 106 -1.40 -4.11 -19.41
N ALA A 107 -1.82 -2.87 -19.21
CA ALA A 107 -2.06 -2.28 -17.90
C ALA A 107 -3.55 -2.37 -17.53
N ILE A 108 -3.83 -2.88 -16.33
CA ILE A 108 -5.16 -2.88 -15.72
C ILE A 108 -5.09 -2.02 -14.47
N ALA A 109 -5.86 -0.92 -14.43
CA ALA A 109 -5.90 -0.03 -13.27
C ALA A 109 -6.51 -0.77 -12.07
N MET A 110 -5.76 -0.88 -10.97
CA MET A 110 -6.22 -1.47 -9.71
C MET A 110 -6.58 -0.42 -8.66
N SER A 111 -6.22 0.84 -8.89
CA SER A 111 -6.77 2.01 -8.20
C SER A 111 -6.88 3.18 -9.17
N GLU A 112 -7.60 4.22 -8.74
CA GLU A 112 -7.68 5.51 -9.44
C GLU A 112 -7.27 6.62 -8.47
N ASP A 113 -6.47 7.57 -8.95
CA ASP A 113 -5.97 8.67 -8.13
C ASP A 113 -7.12 9.53 -7.64
N GLN A 114 -7.15 9.81 -6.35
CA GLN A 114 -8.15 10.65 -5.73
C GLN A 114 -7.66 12.10 -5.73
N LYS A 115 -7.57 12.69 -6.93
CA LYS A 115 -7.20 14.10 -7.12
C LYS A 115 -8.43 15.03 -7.01
N PRO A 116 -8.29 16.28 -6.54
CA PRO A 116 -9.41 17.21 -6.34
C PRO A 116 -10.21 17.56 -7.60
N ASN A 117 -9.64 17.36 -8.79
CA ASN A 117 -10.28 17.61 -10.08
C ASN A 117 -11.03 16.39 -10.64
N ARG A 118 -10.90 15.19 -10.03
CA ARG A 118 -11.71 14.01 -10.38
C ARG A 118 -13.17 14.35 -10.15
N LYS A 119 -14.04 14.09 -11.14
CA LYS A 119 -15.38 14.69 -11.21
C LYS A 119 -16.23 14.44 -9.95
N ASP A 120 -16.26 13.21 -9.48
CA ASP A 120 -16.95 12.76 -8.27
C ASP A 120 -16.34 13.36 -7.00
N GLU A 121 -15.01 13.36 -6.88
CA GLU A 121 -14.31 13.95 -5.72
C GLU A 121 -14.50 15.46 -5.66
N ARG A 122 -14.44 16.15 -6.80
CA ARG A 122 -14.70 17.59 -6.90
C ARG A 122 -16.11 17.92 -6.42
N GLN A 123 -17.10 17.20 -6.91
CA GLN A 123 -18.49 17.35 -6.48
C GLN A 123 -18.65 17.11 -4.97
N ARG A 124 -18.02 16.05 -4.45
CA ARG A 124 -18.04 15.72 -3.02
C ARG A 124 -17.41 16.82 -2.15
N LEU A 125 -16.30 17.40 -2.61
CA LEU A 125 -15.59 18.48 -1.92
C LEU A 125 -16.37 19.79 -1.96
N GLU A 126 -16.85 20.21 -3.13
CA GLU A 126 -17.65 21.43 -3.32
C GLU A 126 -18.98 21.36 -2.55
N ALA A 127 -19.61 20.18 -2.48
CA ALA A 127 -20.83 19.98 -1.66
C ALA A 127 -20.60 20.18 -0.16
N LYS A 128 -19.35 20.05 0.31
CA LYS A 128 -18.93 20.36 1.69
C LYS A 128 -18.42 21.80 1.85
N GLY A 129 -18.56 22.64 0.82
CA GLY A 129 -18.09 24.02 0.82
C GLY A 129 -16.58 24.18 0.61
N ALA A 130 -15.87 23.15 0.18
CA ALA A 130 -14.46 23.30 -0.20
C ALA A 130 -14.33 24.05 -1.52
N PHE A 131 -13.29 24.86 -1.64
CA PHE A 131 -12.89 25.49 -2.89
C PHE A 131 -11.76 24.70 -3.55
N ILE A 132 -11.88 24.37 -4.83
CA ILE A 132 -10.83 23.65 -5.57
C ILE A 132 -10.13 24.62 -6.51
N THR A 133 -8.81 24.79 -6.34
CA THR A 133 -8.00 25.58 -7.27
C THR A 133 -7.90 24.89 -8.62
N GLY A 134 -7.58 25.66 -9.66
CA GLY A 134 -7.40 25.12 -11.01
C GLY A 134 -8.71 24.93 -11.79
N LYS A 135 -8.59 24.31 -12.96
CA LYS A 135 -9.69 24.13 -13.92
C LYS A 135 -10.25 22.69 -13.88
N PRO A 136 -11.30 22.35 -14.63
CA PRO A 136 -11.78 20.97 -14.73
C PRO A 136 -10.75 20.02 -15.34
N ASP A 137 -10.77 18.73 -14.94
CA ASP A 137 -9.77 17.70 -15.31
C ASP A 137 -9.43 17.60 -16.81
N PHE A 138 -10.43 17.74 -17.69
CA PHE A 138 -10.23 17.71 -19.14
C PHE A 138 -9.12 18.65 -19.63
N MET A 139 -8.94 19.81 -18.99
CA MET A 139 -7.90 20.77 -19.39
C MET A 139 -6.47 20.31 -19.04
N TYR A 140 -6.32 19.42 -18.06
CA TYR A 140 -5.03 18.87 -17.61
C TYR A 140 -4.59 17.65 -18.43
N ARG A 141 -5.49 17.08 -19.23
CA ARG A 141 -5.21 15.92 -20.09
C ARG A 141 -4.52 16.28 -21.42
N MET A 142 -4.39 17.57 -21.73
CA MET A 142 -3.69 18.06 -22.91
C MET A 142 -2.22 18.35 -22.57
N TRP A 143 -1.30 17.59 -23.17
CA TRP A 143 0.11 17.99 -23.24
C TRP A 143 0.26 19.11 -24.28
N PRO A 144 0.93 20.26 -24.01
CA PRO A 144 1.79 20.62 -22.88
C PRO A 144 1.10 21.43 -21.76
N LEU A 145 -0.20 21.72 -21.87
CA LEU A 145 -0.96 22.53 -20.92
C LEU A 145 -0.87 22.01 -19.48
N LYS A 146 -0.77 20.69 -19.27
CA LYS A 146 -0.54 20.08 -17.95
C LYS A 146 0.64 20.74 -17.19
N LYS A 147 1.72 21.11 -17.89
CA LYS A 147 2.92 21.69 -17.27
C LYS A 147 2.78 23.19 -16.95
N MET A 148 1.81 23.87 -17.56
CA MET A 148 1.55 25.30 -17.37
C MET A 148 0.36 25.59 -16.46
N LEU A 149 -0.48 24.59 -16.18
CA LEU A 149 -1.67 24.75 -15.36
C LEU A 149 -1.38 24.42 -13.89
N ASP A 150 -1.89 25.27 -12.99
CA ASP A 150 -1.79 25.07 -11.55
C ASP A 150 -2.38 23.72 -11.13
N VAL A 151 -1.68 22.98 -10.28
CA VAL A 151 -2.14 21.67 -9.78
C VAL A 151 -3.39 21.90 -8.93
N PRO A 152 -4.52 21.20 -9.22
CA PRO A 152 -5.73 21.37 -8.44
C PRO A 152 -5.52 21.05 -6.96
N ARG A 153 -5.88 21.98 -6.08
CA ARG A 153 -5.72 21.85 -4.63
C ARG A 153 -7.02 22.13 -3.88
N VAL A 154 -7.27 21.36 -2.83
CA VAL A 154 -8.35 21.61 -1.87
C VAL A 154 -7.98 22.81 -1.02
N ASN A 155 -8.83 23.84 -1.05
CA ASN A 155 -8.66 25.14 -0.39
C ASN A 155 -7.30 25.79 -0.66
N GLY A 156 -6.68 25.50 -1.81
CA GLY A 156 -5.34 26.01 -2.17
C GLY A 156 -4.17 25.30 -1.49
N SER A 157 -4.43 24.31 -0.62
CA SER A 157 -3.39 23.64 0.17
C SER A 157 -3.00 22.28 -0.42
N LEU A 158 -3.94 21.32 -0.47
CA LEU A 158 -3.62 19.90 -0.66
C LEU A 158 -4.00 19.40 -2.06
N ALA A 159 -3.06 18.74 -2.75
CA ALA A 159 -3.24 18.24 -4.12
C ALA A 159 -3.95 16.88 -4.22
N VAL A 160 -4.41 16.33 -3.09
CA VAL A 160 -5.23 15.11 -2.99
C VAL A 160 -6.57 15.42 -2.33
N SER A 161 -7.58 14.64 -2.68
CA SER A 161 -8.95 14.74 -2.15
C SER A 161 -9.22 13.78 -0.98
N ARG A 162 -8.32 12.82 -0.76
CA ARG A 162 -8.35 11.89 0.37
C ARG A 162 -6.93 11.63 0.89
N SER A 163 -6.81 11.47 2.19
CA SER A 163 -5.56 11.17 2.88
C SER A 163 -5.84 10.69 4.31
N ILE A 164 -4.86 9.98 4.87
CA ILE A 164 -4.77 9.70 6.30
C ILE A 164 -4.04 10.88 6.95
N GLY A 165 -4.56 11.40 8.07
CA GLY A 165 -4.06 12.66 8.66
C GLY A 165 -4.75 13.87 8.04
N ASP A 166 -3.98 14.95 7.80
CA ASP A 166 -4.46 16.24 7.26
C ASP A 166 -5.69 16.76 8.02
N LEU A 167 -5.62 16.74 9.36
CA LEU A 167 -6.73 17.08 10.25
C LEU A 167 -7.26 18.51 10.00
N SER A 168 -6.39 19.45 9.62
CA SER A 168 -6.76 20.82 9.27
C SER A 168 -7.70 20.94 8.06
N LEU A 169 -7.74 19.91 7.21
CA LEU A 169 -8.59 19.85 6.02
C LEU A 169 -9.80 18.91 6.18
N LYS A 170 -9.95 18.28 7.35
CA LYS A 170 -11.17 17.54 7.69
C LYS A 170 -12.27 18.54 8.09
N PRO A 171 -13.53 18.33 7.68
CA PRO A 171 -14.07 17.12 7.04
C PRO A 171 -14.16 17.18 5.50
N TRP A 172 -13.52 18.15 4.83
CA TRP A 172 -13.62 18.27 3.36
C TRP A 172 -13.06 17.03 2.66
N ILE A 173 -11.80 16.68 2.96
CA ILE A 173 -11.17 15.47 2.43
C ILE A 173 -11.56 14.23 3.24
N SER A 174 -11.61 13.06 2.60
CA SER A 174 -11.97 11.80 3.27
C SER A 174 -10.71 10.97 3.62
N CYS A 175 -10.83 10.00 4.52
CA CYS A 175 -9.87 8.90 4.68
C CYS A 175 -10.47 7.54 4.25
N ASP A 176 -11.68 7.54 3.68
CA ASP A 176 -12.36 6.33 3.23
C ASP A 176 -11.67 5.78 1.98
N PRO A 177 -11.19 4.52 2.01
CA PRO A 177 -10.52 3.93 0.86
C PRO A 177 -11.52 3.56 -0.25
N GLU A 178 -11.05 3.65 -1.48
CA GLU A 178 -11.68 2.93 -2.60
C GLU A 178 -11.02 1.57 -2.74
N ILE A 179 -11.84 0.51 -2.80
CA ILE A 179 -11.38 -0.87 -2.86
C ILE A 179 -11.75 -1.47 -4.21
N LYS A 180 -10.77 -2.08 -4.88
CA LYS A 180 -10.96 -2.87 -6.10
C LYS A 180 -10.46 -4.29 -5.91
N THR A 181 -11.22 -5.25 -6.41
CA THR A 181 -10.89 -6.67 -6.33
C THR A 181 -10.68 -7.27 -7.72
N HIS A 182 -9.75 -8.20 -7.85
CA HIS A 182 -9.44 -8.89 -9.10
C HIS A 182 -9.10 -10.35 -8.84
N LYS A 183 -9.65 -11.27 -9.64
CA LYS A 183 -9.28 -12.69 -9.58
C LYS A 183 -7.99 -12.89 -10.35
N ILE A 184 -6.93 -13.34 -9.68
CA ILE A 184 -5.62 -13.55 -10.29
C ILE A 184 -5.72 -14.67 -11.33
N THR A 185 -5.20 -14.41 -12.51
CA THR A 185 -5.15 -15.33 -13.65
C THR A 185 -3.70 -15.63 -14.05
N LYS A 186 -3.48 -16.67 -14.85
CA LYS A 186 -2.14 -17.01 -15.38
C LYS A 186 -1.55 -15.93 -16.31
N GLY A 187 -2.38 -15.01 -16.79
CA GLY A 187 -1.96 -13.88 -17.63
C GLY A 187 -1.46 -12.68 -16.84
N ASP A 188 -1.76 -12.63 -15.54
CA ASP A 188 -1.34 -11.56 -14.64
C ASP A 188 0.09 -11.86 -14.19
N GLN A 189 0.98 -10.89 -14.40
CA GLN A 189 2.41 -11.08 -14.16
C GLN A 189 2.83 -10.33 -12.90
N PHE A 190 2.64 -9.00 -12.90
CA PHE A 190 3.08 -8.14 -11.81
C PHE A 190 1.95 -7.25 -11.31
N LEU A 191 1.94 -6.96 -10.02
CA LEU A 191 1.25 -5.80 -9.46
C LEU A 191 2.28 -4.73 -9.14
N ILE A 192 2.12 -3.54 -9.70
CA ILE A 192 2.99 -2.39 -9.47
C ILE A 192 2.24 -1.41 -8.58
N LEU A 193 2.80 -1.12 -7.40
CA LEU A 193 2.36 -0.06 -6.50
C LEU A 193 3.43 1.02 -6.52
N ALA A 194 3.05 2.27 -6.73
CA ALA A 194 4.02 3.35 -6.65
C ALA A 194 3.41 4.69 -6.22
N SER A 195 4.26 5.59 -5.73
CA SER A 195 3.92 6.98 -5.49
C SER A 195 3.73 7.76 -6.80
N ASP A 196 3.13 8.94 -6.70
CA ASP A 196 2.95 9.88 -7.81
C ASP A 196 4.27 10.35 -8.43
N GLY A 197 5.38 10.36 -7.67
CA GLY A 197 6.72 10.56 -8.23
C GLY A 197 7.08 9.65 -9.43
N LEU A 198 6.49 8.44 -9.52
CA LEU A 198 6.52 7.63 -10.74
C LEU A 198 5.42 8.05 -11.73
N TRP A 199 4.17 8.07 -11.27
CA TRP A 199 2.98 8.16 -12.13
C TRP A 199 2.79 9.52 -12.82
N ASP A 200 3.42 10.57 -12.32
CA ASP A 200 3.40 11.90 -12.93
C ASP A 200 4.20 11.97 -14.23
N VAL A 201 5.22 11.10 -14.37
CA VAL A 201 6.12 11.06 -15.54
C VAL A 201 6.07 9.74 -16.32
N VAL A 202 5.53 8.67 -15.73
CA VAL A 202 5.34 7.37 -16.39
C VAL A 202 3.87 6.99 -16.45
N THR A 203 3.35 6.73 -17.66
CA THR A 203 1.97 6.25 -17.83
C THR A 203 1.85 4.79 -17.41
N SER A 204 0.68 4.38 -16.90
CA SER A 204 0.42 2.99 -16.51
C SER A 204 0.69 1.99 -17.64
N LYS A 205 0.39 2.37 -18.90
CA LYS A 205 0.70 1.56 -20.09
C LYS A 205 2.21 1.39 -20.28
N ALA A 206 2.99 2.47 -20.19
CA ALA A 206 4.44 2.41 -20.35
C ALA A 206 5.08 1.58 -19.23
N ALA A 207 4.59 1.73 -17.99
CA ALA A 207 5.06 0.94 -16.84
C ALA A 207 4.78 -0.56 -17.03
N ALA A 208 3.57 -0.94 -17.44
CA ALA A 208 3.21 -2.34 -17.69
C ALA A 208 4.02 -2.94 -18.86
N GLN A 209 4.21 -2.18 -19.94
CA GLN A 209 5.04 -2.61 -21.07
C GLN A 209 6.49 -2.84 -20.65
N LEU A 210 7.09 -1.93 -19.89
CA LEU A 210 8.43 -2.11 -19.35
C LEU A 210 8.49 -3.32 -18.42
N ALA A 211 7.56 -3.44 -17.47
CA ALA A 211 7.53 -4.57 -16.55
C ALA A 211 7.44 -5.93 -17.27
N SER A 212 6.72 -6.00 -18.39
CA SER A 212 6.58 -7.25 -19.17
C SER A 212 7.87 -7.75 -19.83
N THR A 213 8.94 -6.94 -19.88
CA THR A 213 10.24 -7.36 -20.41
C THR A 213 11.14 -8.03 -19.38
N PHE A 214 10.73 -8.06 -18.11
CA PHE A 214 11.49 -8.64 -17.00
C PHE A 214 10.76 -9.84 -16.40
N THR A 215 11.52 -10.64 -15.65
CA THR A 215 10.98 -11.76 -14.85
C THR A 215 11.15 -11.51 -13.36
N ASP A 216 12.22 -10.82 -12.96
CA ASP A 216 12.49 -10.46 -11.57
C ASP A 216 11.74 -9.17 -11.18
N PRO A 217 10.86 -9.20 -10.16
CA PRO A 217 10.20 -7.99 -9.68
C PRO A 217 11.17 -6.89 -9.19
N GLN A 218 12.37 -7.24 -8.71
CA GLN A 218 13.37 -6.25 -8.28
C GLN A 218 13.90 -5.45 -9.47
N GLU A 219 14.27 -6.13 -10.55
CA GLU A 219 14.70 -5.47 -11.80
C GLU A 219 13.62 -4.55 -12.37
N VAL A 220 12.34 -4.96 -12.28
CA VAL A 220 11.21 -4.10 -12.69
C VAL A 220 11.15 -2.83 -11.84
N ALA A 221 11.27 -2.96 -10.51
CA ALA A 221 11.19 -1.81 -9.61
C ALA A 221 12.31 -0.80 -9.91
N GLU A 222 13.54 -1.28 -10.07
CA GLU A 222 14.70 -0.45 -10.39
C GLU A 222 14.58 0.20 -11.77
N ALA A 223 14.13 -0.55 -12.78
CA ALA A 223 13.93 -0.02 -14.12
C ALA A 223 12.85 1.08 -14.16
N LEU A 224 11.78 0.95 -13.36
CA LEU A 224 10.74 1.97 -13.24
C LEU A 224 11.24 3.24 -12.54
N VAL A 225 12.02 3.10 -11.46
CA VAL A 225 12.67 4.25 -10.81
C VAL A 225 13.63 4.94 -11.77
N ALA A 226 14.49 4.19 -12.46
CA ALA A 226 15.42 4.73 -13.44
C ALA A 226 14.69 5.46 -14.58
N LEU A 227 13.56 4.91 -15.06
CA LEU A 227 12.73 5.56 -16.07
C LEU A 227 12.12 6.87 -15.57
N ALA A 228 11.67 6.93 -14.31
CA ALA A 228 11.12 8.14 -13.71
C ALA A 228 12.18 9.26 -13.62
N LEU A 229 13.40 8.90 -13.16
CA LEU A 229 14.54 9.81 -13.09
C LEU A 229 14.98 10.29 -14.47
N ALA A 230 15.05 9.39 -15.45
CA ALA A 230 15.37 9.73 -16.85
C ALA A 230 14.31 10.64 -17.48
N ARG A 231 13.07 10.65 -16.96
CA ARG A 231 12.00 11.56 -17.36
C ARG A 231 11.90 12.82 -16.49
N HIS A 232 12.91 13.07 -15.67
CA HIS A 232 13.04 14.27 -14.84
C HIS A 232 11.87 14.45 -13.87
N THR A 233 11.50 13.37 -13.15
CA THR A 233 10.69 13.55 -11.94
C THR A 233 11.43 14.42 -10.93
N PHE A 234 10.69 15.26 -10.22
CA PHE A 234 11.20 16.16 -9.18
C PHE A 234 10.76 15.72 -7.78
N ASP A 235 10.06 14.59 -7.69
CA ASP A 235 9.50 14.09 -6.44
C ASP A 235 10.16 12.78 -6.00
N ASN A 236 9.91 12.38 -4.76
CA ASN A 236 10.34 11.09 -4.25
C ASN A 236 9.64 9.95 -4.98
N VAL A 237 10.43 8.98 -5.41
CA VAL A 237 9.91 7.82 -6.15
C VAL A 237 9.98 6.62 -5.23
N THR A 238 8.85 5.94 -5.04
CA THR A 238 8.79 4.63 -4.40
C THR A 238 8.04 3.69 -5.33
N VAL A 239 8.64 2.54 -5.64
CA VAL A 239 8.03 1.49 -6.47
C VAL A 239 8.14 0.16 -5.74
N VAL A 240 7.01 -0.53 -5.61
CA VAL A 240 6.90 -1.90 -5.12
C VAL A 240 6.29 -2.74 -6.23
N VAL A 241 6.93 -3.86 -6.58
CA VAL A 241 6.50 -4.77 -7.62
C VAL A 241 6.28 -6.14 -7.01
N ILE A 242 5.12 -6.73 -7.20
CA ILE A 242 4.76 -8.06 -6.68
C ILE A 242 4.59 -9.01 -7.84
N ASN A 243 5.34 -10.12 -7.89
CA ASN A 243 5.13 -11.21 -8.83
C ASN A 243 3.86 -11.99 -8.44
N LEU A 244 2.84 -11.89 -9.30
CA LEU A 244 1.51 -12.50 -9.09
C LEU A 244 1.45 -13.97 -9.50
N GLU A 245 2.46 -14.48 -10.22
CA GLU A 245 2.48 -15.86 -10.73
C GLU A 245 2.41 -16.88 -9.60
N SER A 246 3.11 -16.61 -8.49
CA SER A 246 3.13 -17.45 -7.30
C SER A 246 1.77 -17.53 -6.58
N TYR A 247 0.84 -16.64 -6.91
CA TYR A 247 -0.48 -16.54 -6.29
C TYR A 247 -1.63 -16.99 -7.19
N ALA A 248 -1.34 -17.29 -8.46
CA ALA A 248 -2.32 -17.90 -9.35
C ALA A 248 -2.60 -19.34 -8.86
N ARG A 249 -3.78 -19.59 -8.29
CA ARG A 249 -4.18 -20.93 -7.86
C ARG A 249 -3.98 -21.93 -9.02
N SER A 250 -3.21 -22.99 -8.78
CA SER A 250 -3.33 -24.21 -9.57
C SER A 250 -4.76 -24.72 -9.39
N THR A 251 -5.49 -24.90 -10.49
CA THR A 251 -6.83 -25.51 -10.53
C THR A 251 -6.82 -26.99 -10.12
N SER A 252 -5.79 -27.50 -9.44
CA SER A 252 -5.56 -28.93 -9.24
C SER A 252 -5.86 -29.47 -7.83
N ARG A 253 -6.60 -28.74 -6.97
CA ARG A 253 -6.78 -29.16 -5.56
C ARG A 253 -8.20 -29.05 -4.97
N THR A 254 -9.25 -29.20 -5.79
CA THR A 254 -10.63 -29.28 -5.26
C THR A 254 -11.48 -30.45 -5.78
N ASP A 255 -10.90 -31.48 -6.39
CA ASP A 255 -11.66 -32.69 -6.79
C ASP A 255 -11.45 -33.90 -5.85
N VAL A 256 -11.04 -33.65 -4.61
CA VAL A 256 -11.02 -34.69 -3.57
C VAL A 256 -11.82 -34.16 -2.39
N LEU A 257 -12.90 -34.85 -2.05
CA LEU A 257 -13.87 -34.66 -0.96
C LEU A 257 -15.33 -34.35 -1.35
N GLU A 258 -15.74 -34.56 -2.60
CA GLU A 258 -17.14 -34.92 -2.92
C GLU A 258 -17.15 -36.31 -3.53
N ASN A 259 -16.96 -37.34 -2.70
CA ASN A 259 -17.42 -38.72 -2.86
C ASN A 259 -16.87 -39.57 -1.72
N SER A 260 -17.60 -39.59 -0.63
CA SER A 260 -17.61 -40.70 0.32
C SER A 260 -19.00 -40.73 0.96
N ASP A 261 -19.84 -41.59 0.38
CA ASP A 261 -20.98 -42.34 0.92
C ASP A 261 -21.83 -41.75 2.06
#